data_AF-A0AAN6RBW4-F1
#
_entry.id   AF-A0AAN6RBW4-F1
#
_cell.length_a   1.000
_cell.length_b   1.000
_cell.length_c   1.000
_cell.angle_alpha   90.00
_cell.angle_beta   90.00
_cell.angle_gamma   90.00
#
_symmetry.space_group_name_H-M   'P 1'
#
loop_
_entity.id
_entity.type
_entity.pdbx_description
1 polymer ?
#
loop_
_entity_poly.entity_id
_entity_poly.type
_entity_poly.pdbx_seq_one_letter_code
_entity_poly.pdbx_strand_id
1 'polypeptide(L)'
;MEDTEDGPIFELAVECETLYAEQISKLNDDDQPNGAKTLGELNHRFAAWAAFLGVFAESNVCLDRRLRYHVEIQDQVLRLLDVMQRNLAYLFEQDVSSGCMQIGSSDAYEPGPQPLSISIASLEAISEAMERLNQLGVAIRQPSMMNQMAKARDFAEKFDLGSFGELAYITLKTLYANASEGLLEQLTRSMTETYALFLRRKSRQRQLFTRRARTRPSTPLLSINEEPATNTETGSLMDISP
;
A
#
# COMPACT_ATOMS: atom_id res chain seq x y z
N MET A 1 -21.26 12.05 -9.36
CA MET A 1 -19.95 12.71 -9.54
C MET A 1 -19.21 12.46 -8.24
N GLU A 2 -18.52 11.33 -8.15
CA GLU A 2 -17.77 10.92 -6.95
C GLU A 2 -16.30 11.07 -7.35
N ASP A 3 -15.68 12.16 -6.90
CA ASP A 3 -14.25 12.38 -7.08
C ASP A 3 -13.51 11.23 -6.40
N THR A 4 -12.94 10.34 -7.20
CA THR A 4 -11.91 9.40 -6.76
C THR A 4 -10.62 10.17 -6.59
N GLU A 5 -10.58 11.05 -5.59
CA GLU A 5 -9.31 11.55 -5.06
C GLU A 5 -8.65 10.36 -4.36
N ASP A 6 -7.58 9.86 -4.98
CA ASP A 6 -6.71 8.91 -4.32
C ASP A 6 -6.11 9.61 -3.09
N GLY A 7 -6.18 8.95 -1.93
CA GLY A 7 -5.82 9.57 -0.66
C GLY A 7 -4.30 9.77 -0.50
N PRO A 8 -3.86 10.69 0.37
CA PRO A 8 -2.45 11.05 0.52
C PRO A 8 -1.57 9.86 0.96
N ILE A 9 -2.12 8.89 1.70
CA ILE A 9 -1.38 7.68 2.10
C ILE A 9 -1.14 6.78 0.87
N PHE A 10 -2.14 6.65 0.00
CA PHE A 10 -2.01 5.87 -1.24
C PHE A 10 -0.92 6.44 -2.14
N GLU A 11 -0.89 7.76 -2.37
CA GLU A 11 0.11 8.38 -3.24
C GLU A 11 1.53 8.20 -2.72
N LEU A 12 1.77 8.50 -1.43
CA LEU A 12 3.10 8.30 -0.82
C LEU A 12 3.52 6.83 -0.83
N ALA A 13 2.57 5.90 -0.64
CA ALA A 13 2.88 4.48 -0.67
C ALA A 13 3.25 3.98 -2.08
N VAL A 14 2.60 4.51 -3.13
CA VAL A 14 2.97 4.23 -4.53
C VAL A 14 4.38 4.75 -4.82
N GLU A 15 4.70 5.96 -4.36
CA GLU A 15 6.03 6.54 -4.58
C GLU A 15 7.13 5.74 -3.86
N CYS A 16 6.88 5.30 -2.63
CA CYS A 16 7.77 4.38 -1.93
C CYS A 16 7.97 3.07 -2.71
N GLU A 17 6.90 2.48 -3.26
CA GLU A 17 6.99 1.25 -4.08
C GLU A 17 7.86 1.45 -5.33
N THR A 18 7.72 2.60 -6.01
CA THR A 18 8.56 2.93 -7.17
C THR A 18 10.02 3.14 -6.78
N LEU A 19 10.29 3.84 -5.68
CA LEU A 19 11.65 4.06 -5.20
C LEU A 19 12.33 2.74 -4.80
N TYR A 20 11.63 1.84 -4.10
CA TYR A 20 12.17 0.52 -3.81
C TYR A 20 12.56 -0.24 -5.09
N ALA A 21 11.71 -0.23 -6.11
CA ALA A 21 12.00 -0.90 -7.38
C ALA A 21 13.23 -0.28 -8.08
N GLU A 22 13.30 1.05 -8.15
CA GLU A 22 14.41 1.77 -8.75
C GLU A 22 15.74 1.50 -8.04
N GLN A 23 15.77 1.58 -6.71
CA GLN A 23 17.01 1.37 -5.95
C GLN A 23 17.44 -0.11 -5.98
N ILE A 24 16.51 -1.07 -5.98
CA ILE A 24 16.83 -2.50 -6.17
C ILE A 24 17.43 -2.74 -7.57
N SER A 25 16.85 -2.14 -8.62
CA SER A 25 17.40 -2.22 -9.98
C SER A 25 18.83 -1.66 -10.05
N LYS A 26 19.08 -0.47 -9.49
CA LYS A 26 20.43 0.12 -9.45
C LYS A 26 21.46 -0.76 -8.74
N LEU A 27 21.07 -1.41 -7.64
CA LEU A 27 21.97 -2.32 -6.91
C LEU A 27 22.28 -3.60 -7.67
N ASN A 28 21.32 -4.11 -8.45
CA ASN A 28 21.55 -5.25 -9.32
C ASN A 28 22.46 -4.88 -10.50
N ASP A 29 22.34 -3.67 -11.04
CA ASP A 29 23.18 -3.17 -12.14
C ASP A 29 24.64 -2.93 -11.70
N ASP A 30 24.86 -2.54 -10.43
CA ASP A 30 26.19 -2.32 -9.84
C ASP A 30 26.80 -3.58 -9.18
N ASP A 31 26.21 -4.76 -9.40
CA ASP A 31 26.64 -6.05 -8.83
C ASP A 31 26.81 -6.03 -7.29
N GLN A 32 25.87 -5.37 -6.59
CA GLN A 32 25.79 -5.28 -5.13
C GLN A 32 24.68 -6.19 -4.56
N PRO A 33 24.82 -7.54 -4.62
CA PRO A 33 23.73 -8.47 -4.32
C PRO A 33 23.28 -8.44 -2.86
N ASN A 34 24.19 -8.11 -1.93
CA ASN A 34 23.86 -8.01 -0.51
C ASN A 34 22.93 -6.82 -0.23
N GLY A 35 23.22 -5.66 -0.83
CA GLY A 35 22.37 -4.47 -0.72
C GLY A 35 21.01 -4.69 -1.35
N ALA A 36 20.98 -5.25 -2.57
CA ALA A 36 19.74 -5.57 -3.28
C ALA A 36 18.86 -6.54 -2.48
N LYS A 37 19.48 -7.55 -1.84
CA LYS A 37 18.77 -8.51 -0.98
C LYS A 37 18.15 -7.83 0.25
N THR A 38 18.94 -7.06 1.01
CA THR A 38 18.43 -6.38 2.22
C THR A 38 17.30 -5.41 1.88
N LEU A 39 17.44 -4.65 0.79
CA LEU A 39 16.40 -3.72 0.36
C LEU A 39 15.16 -4.46 -0.18
N GLY A 40 15.35 -5.61 -0.83
CA GLY A 40 14.27 -6.50 -1.24
C GLY A 40 13.48 -7.07 -0.07
N GLU A 41 14.15 -7.43 1.03
CA GLU A 41 13.49 -7.87 2.27
C GLU A 41 12.65 -6.75 2.90
N LEU A 42 13.17 -5.52 2.93
CA LEU A 42 12.43 -4.34 3.40
C LEU A 42 11.22 -4.03 2.51
N ASN A 43 11.39 -4.08 1.18
CA ASN A 43 10.29 -3.91 0.23
C ASN A 43 9.20 -4.98 0.43
N HIS A 44 9.58 -6.24 0.65
CA HIS A 44 8.62 -7.30 0.93
C HIS A 44 7.81 -7.03 2.22
N ARG A 45 8.49 -6.58 3.28
CA ARG A 45 7.83 -6.19 4.54
C ARG A 45 6.88 -5.01 4.33
N PHE A 46 7.28 -4.03 3.51
CA PHE A 46 6.44 -2.90 3.15
C PHE A 46 5.18 -3.34 2.37
N ALA A 47 5.34 -4.17 1.35
CA ALA A 47 4.21 -4.71 0.58
C ALA A 47 3.25 -5.51 1.47
N ALA A 48 3.79 -6.33 2.39
CA ALA A 48 2.99 -7.08 3.35
C ALA A 48 2.19 -6.16 4.29
N TRP A 49 2.83 -5.09 4.79
CA TRP A 49 2.16 -4.07 5.62
C TRP A 49 1.05 -3.35 4.84
N ALA A 50 1.34 -2.91 3.61
CA ALA A 50 0.39 -2.20 2.75
C ALA A 50 -0.84 -3.07 2.45
N ALA A 51 -0.63 -4.36 2.14
CA ALA A 51 -1.71 -5.33 1.95
C ALA A 51 -2.48 -5.62 3.26
N PHE A 52 -1.78 -5.72 4.38
CA PHE A 52 -2.38 -5.98 5.69
C PHE A 52 -3.36 -4.88 6.12
N LEU A 53 -3.04 -3.63 5.82
CA LEU A 53 -3.87 -2.47 6.10
C LEU A 53 -4.83 -2.09 4.96
N GLY A 54 -4.60 -2.59 3.75
CA GLY A 54 -5.40 -2.24 2.57
C GLY A 54 -5.08 -0.86 2.04
N VAL A 55 -3.81 -0.45 2.05
CA VAL A 55 -3.39 0.84 1.49
C VAL A 55 -3.78 0.94 0.01
N PHE A 56 -3.57 -0.15 -0.74
CA PHE A 56 -3.88 -0.22 -2.19
C PHE A 56 -5.26 -0.81 -2.52
N ALA A 57 -6.14 -0.95 -1.53
CA ALA A 57 -7.48 -1.51 -1.72
C ALA A 57 -8.43 -0.50 -2.39
N GLU A 58 -9.62 -0.94 -2.83
CA GLU A 58 -10.64 -0.08 -3.43
C GLU A 58 -11.03 1.12 -2.53
N SER A 59 -11.51 2.23 -3.13
CA SER A 59 -11.83 3.51 -2.45
C SER A 59 -12.73 3.39 -1.24
N ASN A 60 -13.55 2.34 -1.17
CA ASN A 60 -14.49 2.11 -0.08
C ASN A 60 -13.85 1.44 1.14
N VAL A 61 -12.70 0.80 0.99
CA VAL A 61 -12.02 0.03 2.06
C VAL A 61 -10.56 0.41 2.29
N CYS A 62 -10.03 1.37 1.52
CA CYS A 62 -8.65 1.83 1.64
C CYS A 62 -8.32 2.44 3.01
N LEU A 63 -7.03 2.46 3.35
CA LEU A 63 -6.56 2.98 4.64
C LEU A 63 -6.92 4.46 4.83
N ASP A 64 -6.83 5.29 3.79
CA ASP A 64 -7.21 6.70 3.82
C ASP A 64 -8.65 6.90 4.28
N ARG A 65 -9.60 6.14 3.71
CA ARG A 65 -11.01 6.25 4.09
C ARG A 65 -11.27 5.75 5.51
N ARG A 66 -10.53 4.73 5.95
CA ARG A 66 -10.63 4.20 7.32
C ARG A 66 -10.10 5.17 8.37
N LEU A 67 -9.10 5.98 8.02
CA LEU A 67 -8.48 6.96 8.92
C LEU A 67 -9.05 8.38 8.75
N ARG A 68 -10.04 8.60 7.88
CA ARG A 68 -10.65 9.93 7.63
C ARG A 68 -11.14 10.66 8.89
N TYR A 69 -11.53 9.91 9.93
CA TYR A 69 -12.00 10.47 11.21
C TYR A 69 -10.96 10.35 12.34
N HIS A 70 -9.74 9.88 12.03
CA HIS A 70 -8.62 9.68 12.95
C HIS A 70 -7.39 10.40 12.41
N VAL A 71 -7.44 11.72 12.40
CA VAL A 71 -6.46 12.60 11.75
C VAL A 71 -5.05 12.43 12.34
N GLU A 72 -4.96 12.16 13.64
CA GLU A 72 -3.67 11.98 14.33
C GLU A 72 -2.95 10.71 13.86
N ILE A 73 -3.69 9.62 13.68
CA ILE A 73 -3.14 8.35 13.19
C ILE A 73 -2.78 8.49 11.70
N GLN A 74 -3.62 9.20 10.94
CA GLN A 74 -3.35 9.50 9.53
C GLN A 74 -2.04 10.29 9.37
N ASP A 75 -1.87 11.38 10.13
CA ASP A 75 -0.66 12.20 10.14
C ASP A 75 0.58 11.37 10.52
N GLN A 76 0.46 10.50 11.53
CA GLN A 76 1.58 9.65 11.93
C GLN A 76 1.99 8.64 10.85
N VAL A 77 1.02 8.04 10.13
CA VAL A 77 1.31 7.16 9.00
C VAL A 77 1.97 7.94 7.86
N LEU A 78 1.44 9.13 7.52
CA LEU A 78 2.01 9.99 6.47
C LEU A 78 3.45 10.39 6.79
N ARG A 79 3.74 10.82 8.03
CA ARG A 79 5.10 11.16 8.46
C ARG A 79 6.07 9.99 8.34
N LEU A 80 5.64 8.78 8.70
CA LEU A 80 6.50 7.60 8.59
C LEU A 80 6.76 7.20 7.14
N LEU A 81 5.76 7.34 6.26
CA LEU A 81 5.93 7.13 4.81
C LEU A 81 6.86 8.18 4.20
N ASP A 82 6.72 9.45 4.60
CA ASP A 82 7.56 10.56 4.17
C ASP A 82 9.03 10.39 4.63
N VAL A 83 9.25 9.93 5.87
CA VAL A 83 10.59 9.53 6.34
C VAL A 83 11.16 8.41 5.47
N MET A 84 10.37 7.38 5.17
CA MET A 84 10.83 6.27 4.34
C MET A 84 11.16 6.71 2.91
N GLN A 85 10.30 7.51 2.29
CA GLN A 85 10.50 8.09 0.96
C GLN A 85 11.80 8.89 0.89
N ARG A 86 12.06 9.80 1.85
CA ARG A 86 13.31 10.58 1.89
C ARG A 86 14.54 9.69 2.01
N ASN A 87 14.52 8.72 2.92
CA ASN A 87 15.67 7.81 3.09
C ASN A 87 15.87 6.88 1.89
N LEU A 88 14.80 6.52 1.17
CA LEU A 88 14.91 5.79 -0.10
C LEU A 88 15.47 6.66 -1.22
N ALA A 89 15.11 7.94 -1.28
CA ALA A 89 15.62 8.89 -2.28
C ALA A 89 17.13 9.16 -2.08
N TYR A 90 17.57 9.27 -0.83
CA TYR A 90 18.97 9.54 -0.46
C TYR A 90 19.75 8.28 -0.06
N LEU A 91 19.29 7.09 -0.46
CA LEU A 91 19.89 5.81 -0.08
C LEU A 91 21.37 5.69 -0.50
N PHE A 92 21.71 6.32 -1.63
CA PHE A 92 23.07 6.43 -2.14
C PHE A 92 23.56 7.84 -1.82
N GLU A 93 24.42 7.96 -0.80
CA GLU A 93 25.11 9.22 -0.54
C GLU A 93 26.05 9.48 -1.72
N GLN A 94 25.75 10.51 -2.50
CA GLN A 94 26.72 11.07 -3.41
C GLN A 94 27.69 11.87 -2.54
N ASP A 95 28.94 11.43 -2.47
CA ASP A 95 29.99 12.02 -1.65
C ASP A 95 30.37 13.42 -2.21
N VAL A 96 29.47 14.40 -2.06
CA VAL A 96 29.65 15.79 -2.45
C VAL A 96 29.79 16.61 -1.18
N SER A 97 30.93 16.44 -0.50
CA SER A 97 31.68 17.47 0.23
C SER A 97 32.30 16.97 1.54
N SER A 98 33.52 16.43 1.46
CA SER A 98 34.57 16.84 2.39
C SER A 98 35.53 17.77 1.64
N GLY A 99 35.22 19.06 1.69
CA GLY A 99 35.97 20.11 1.02
C GLY A 99 37.36 20.35 1.61
N CYS A 100 38.30 20.58 0.68
CA CYS A 100 39.34 21.61 0.74
C CYS A 100 40.37 21.56 1.89
N MET A 101 41.45 20.82 1.64
CA MET A 101 42.81 21.40 1.67
C MET A 101 43.57 20.82 0.47
N GLN A 102 43.53 21.51 -0.67
CA GLN A 102 44.50 21.31 -1.75
C GLN A 102 45.85 21.83 -1.27
N ILE A 103 46.82 20.95 -1.03
CA ILE A 103 48.23 21.25 -1.31
C ILE A 103 48.88 19.98 -1.87
N GLY A 104 49.21 20.02 -3.17
CA GLY A 104 50.40 19.35 -3.68
C GLY A 104 50.23 18.05 -4.46
N SER A 105 50.20 18.22 -5.78
CA SER A 105 51.03 17.46 -6.73
C SER A 105 50.54 16.12 -7.31
N SER A 106 50.40 16.17 -8.62
CA SER A 106 50.69 15.14 -9.65
C SER A 106 49.75 13.96 -9.88
N ASP A 107 49.59 13.76 -11.18
CA ASP A 107 49.16 12.60 -11.95
C ASP A 107 47.66 12.37 -12.11
N ALA A 108 47.27 12.47 -13.38
CA ALA A 108 45.98 12.14 -13.92
C ALA A 108 45.62 10.68 -13.59
N TYR A 109 44.72 10.51 -12.62
CA TYR A 109 43.94 9.31 -12.46
C TYR A 109 42.51 9.62 -12.94
N GLU A 110 42.14 8.98 -14.04
CA GLU A 110 40.74 8.85 -14.47
C GLU A 110 39.91 8.36 -13.26
N PRO A 111 38.82 9.04 -12.86
CA PRO A 111 37.95 8.52 -11.82
C PRO A 111 37.21 7.31 -12.39
N GLY A 112 37.65 6.11 -12.03
CA GLY A 112 36.87 4.90 -12.24
C GLY A 112 35.49 5.01 -11.58
N PRO A 113 34.49 4.21 -12.01
CA PRO A 113 33.16 4.22 -11.42
C PRO A 113 33.29 3.99 -9.91
N GLN A 114 32.93 4.97 -9.09
CA GLN A 114 32.89 4.78 -7.66
C GLN A 114 31.73 3.81 -7.36
N PRO A 115 31.98 2.72 -6.62
CA PRO A 115 30.92 1.77 -6.29
C PRO A 115 29.84 2.47 -5.46
N LEU A 116 28.57 2.18 -5.75
CA LEU A 116 27.45 2.74 -5.02
C LEU A 116 27.52 2.29 -3.56
N SER A 117 27.86 3.20 -2.66
CA SER A 117 27.82 2.95 -1.22
C SER A 117 26.42 3.23 -0.68
N ILE A 118 25.83 2.23 -0.02
CA ILE A 118 24.55 2.39 0.66
C ILE A 118 24.78 3.09 2.00
N SER A 119 24.02 4.15 2.26
CA SER A 119 24.02 4.83 3.55
C SER A 119 23.40 3.92 4.62
N ILE A 120 24.21 3.45 5.57
CA ILE A 120 23.77 2.61 6.70
C ILE A 120 22.71 3.34 7.53
N ALA A 121 22.91 4.64 7.77
CA ALA A 121 21.98 5.47 8.50
C ALA A 121 20.59 5.53 7.82
N SER A 122 20.57 5.64 6.48
CA SER A 122 19.33 5.62 5.70
C SER A 122 18.62 4.26 5.80
N LEU A 123 19.38 3.16 5.78
CA LEU A 123 18.83 1.81 5.89
C LEU A 123 18.25 1.53 7.28
N GLU A 124 18.93 1.97 8.34
CA GLU A 124 18.44 1.90 9.72
C GLU A 124 17.16 2.73 9.89
N ALA A 125 17.12 3.96 9.36
CA ALA A 125 15.94 4.81 9.41
C ALA A 125 14.74 4.21 8.68
N ILE A 126 14.96 3.57 7.51
CA ILE A 126 13.91 2.83 6.80
C ILE A 126 13.39 1.66 7.64
N SER A 127 14.29 0.87 8.23
CA SER A 127 13.91 -0.27 9.07
C SER A 127 13.09 0.18 10.28
N GLU A 128 13.52 1.25 10.96
CA GLU A 128 12.82 1.79 12.12
C GLU A 128 11.44 2.35 11.74
N ALA A 129 11.35 3.09 10.63
CA ALA A 129 10.07 3.58 10.11
C ALA A 129 9.12 2.41 9.81
N MET A 130 9.63 1.33 9.21
CA MET A 130 8.86 0.11 8.94
C MET A 130 8.38 -0.59 10.21
N GLU A 131 9.18 -0.64 11.27
CA GLU A 131 8.76 -1.20 12.56
C GLU A 131 7.63 -0.38 13.20
N ARG A 132 7.77 0.95 13.21
CA ARG A 132 6.74 1.87 13.72
C ARG A 132 5.44 1.77 12.92
N LEU A 133 5.52 1.66 11.59
CA LEU A 133 4.36 1.43 10.72
C LEU A 133 3.66 0.10 11.03
N ASN A 134 4.43 -0.96 11.31
CA ASN A 134 3.87 -2.25 11.69
C ASN A 134 3.16 -2.19 13.05
N GLN A 135 3.76 -1.54 14.04
CA GLN A 135 3.14 -1.34 15.35
C GLN A 135 1.83 -0.55 15.25
N LEU A 136 1.82 0.54 14.48
CA LEU A 136 0.60 1.28 14.17
C LEU A 136 -0.42 0.41 13.44
N GLY A 137 0.02 -0.41 12.49
CA GLY A 137 -0.87 -1.31 11.76
C GLY A 137 -1.58 -2.31 12.68
N VAL A 138 -0.87 -2.85 13.67
CA VAL A 138 -1.44 -3.70 14.72
C VAL A 138 -2.40 -2.91 15.61
N ALA A 139 -1.99 -1.73 16.07
CA ALA A 139 -2.80 -0.86 16.93
C ALA A 139 -4.10 -0.41 16.23
N ILE A 140 -4.06 -0.03 14.95
CA ILE A 140 -5.25 0.31 14.15
C ILE A 140 -6.23 -0.88 14.06
N ARG A 141 -5.72 -2.10 14.05
CA ARG A 141 -6.55 -3.31 14.00
C ARG A 141 -7.09 -3.76 15.35
N GLN A 142 -6.45 -3.46 16.48
CA GLN A 142 -6.90 -3.94 17.80
C GLN A 142 -8.29 -3.42 18.23
N PRO A 143 -8.62 -2.11 18.16
CA PRO A 143 -9.97 -1.59 18.41
C PRO A 143 -10.97 -2.11 17.37
N SER A 144 -10.47 -2.31 16.14
CA SER A 144 -11.26 -2.94 15.08
C SER A 144 -11.57 -4.40 15.39
N MET A 145 -10.74 -5.16 16.10
CA MET A 145 -10.98 -6.58 16.42
C MET A 145 -12.20 -6.79 17.34
N MET A 146 -12.39 -5.92 18.35
CA MET A 146 -13.56 -6.00 19.24
C MET A 146 -14.86 -5.65 18.51
N ASN A 147 -14.85 -4.59 17.70
CA ASN A 147 -15.97 -4.27 16.80
C ASN A 147 -16.12 -5.32 15.67
N GLN A 148 -15.02 -6.00 15.31
CA GLN A 148 -15.04 -7.10 14.38
C GLN A 148 -15.67 -8.36 14.99
N MET A 149 -15.51 -8.66 16.28
CA MET A 149 -16.23 -9.80 16.88
C MET A 149 -17.75 -9.60 16.78
N ALA A 150 -18.24 -8.38 17.03
CA ALA A 150 -19.64 -8.02 16.82
C ALA A 150 -20.07 -8.14 15.34
N LYS A 151 -19.35 -7.50 14.41
CA LYS A 151 -19.66 -7.60 12.97
C LYS A 151 -19.42 -8.98 12.36
N ALA A 152 -18.63 -9.84 13.00
CA ALA A 152 -18.43 -11.22 12.59
C ALA A 152 -19.66 -12.06 12.97
N ARG A 153 -20.36 -11.72 14.06
CA ARG A 153 -21.68 -12.27 14.39
C ARG A 153 -22.76 -11.81 13.40
N ASP A 154 -22.71 -10.57 12.91
CA ASP A 154 -23.65 -10.11 11.87
C ASP A 154 -23.35 -10.72 10.49
N PHE A 155 -22.06 -10.86 10.13
CA PHE A 155 -21.65 -11.51 8.88
C PHE A 155 -21.84 -13.03 8.92
N ALA A 156 -21.82 -13.59 10.13
CA ALA A 156 -22.17 -14.96 10.44
C ALA A 156 -23.63 -15.29 10.09
N GLU A 157 -24.56 -14.33 10.09
CA GLU A 157 -25.93 -14.58 9.61
C GLU A 157 -25.98 -14.90 8.11
N LYS A 158 -24.95 -14.53 7.33
CA LYS A 158 -24.86 -14.83 5.89
C LYS A 158 -24.30 -16.23 5.59
N PHE A 159 -23.72 -16.89 6.58
CA PHE A 159 -23.19 -18.24 6.47
C PHE A 159 -23.96 -19.15 7.43
N ASP A 160 -24.26 -20.38 7.03
CA ASP A 160 -24.91 -21.31 7.96
C ASP A 160 -23.90 -21.82 9.00
N LEU A 161 -23.65 -21.00 10.03
CA LEU A 161 -22.80 -21.38 11.16
C LEU A 161 -23.55 -22.29 12.15
N GLY A 162 -24.87 -22.39 12.03
CA GLY A 162 -25.67 -23.36 12.75
C GLY A 162 -25.24 -24.78 12.39
N SER A 163 -25.12 -25.09 11.08
CA SER A 163 -24.64 -26.40 10.65
C SER A 163 -23.18 -26.68 11.03
N PHE A 164 -22.31 -25.67 11.03
CA PHE A 164 -20.94 -25.86 11.53
C PHE A 164 -20.90 -26.13 13.05
N GLY A 165 -21.68 -25.38 13.83
CA GLY A 165 -21.76 -25.57 15.28
C GLY A 165 -22.28 -26.97 15.64
N GLU A 166 -23.27 -27.47 14.92
CA GLU A 166 -23.84 -28.81 15.12
C GLU A 166 -22.84 -29.91 14.73
N LEU A 167 -22.14 -29.76 13.60
CA LEU A 167 -21.05 -30.66 13.21
C LEU A 167 -19.91 -30.67 14.23
N ALA A 168 -19.53 -29.50 14.74
CA ALA A 168 -18.49 -29.36 15.76
C ALA A 168 -18.90 -30.05 17.05
N TYR A 169 -20.15 -29.86 17.51
CA TYR A 169 -20.67 -30.52 18.70
C TYR A 169 -20.70 -32.05 18.53
N ILE A 170 -21.21 -32.56 17.40
CA ILE A 170 -21.23 -34.01 17.11
C ILE A 170 -19.81 -34.58 17.11
N THR A 171 -18.87 -33.89 16.45
CA THR A 171 -17.47 -34.32 16.38
C THR A 171 -16.80 -34.31 17.76
N LEU A 172 -17.06 -33.31 18.58
CA LEU A 172 -16.52 -33.27 19.94
C LEU A 172 -17.14 -34.34 20.83
N LYS A 173 -18.44 -34.62 20.67
CA LYS A 173 -19.14 -35.67 21.41
C LYS A 173 -18.65 -37.07 21.04
N THR A 174 -18.25 -37.30 19.79
CA THR A 174 -17.64 -38.58 19.37
C THR A 174 -16.20 -38.71 19.84
N LEU A 175 -15.40 -37.64 19.78
CA LEU A 175 -13.99 -37.64 20.20
C LEU A 175 -13.81 -37.64 21.72
N TYR A 176 -14.73 -37.00 22.44
CA TYR A 176 -14.69 -36.82 23.89
C TYR A 176 -15.99 -37.28 24.55
N ALA A 177 -16.36 -38.55 24.34
CA ALA A 177 -17.61 -39.12 24.83
C ALA A 177 -17.80 -39.05 26.36
N ASN A 178 -16.72 -38.90 27.13
CA ASN A 178 -16.74 -38.80 28.59
C ASN A 178 -16.64 -37.35 29.10
N ALA A 179 -16.55 -36.35 28.22
CA ALA A 179 -16.51 -34.95 28.63
C ALA A 179 -17.90 -34.48 29.09
N SER A 180 -17.92 -33.53 30.02
CA SER A 180 -19.18 -32.93 30.46
C SER A 180 -19.82 -32.12 29.32
N GLU A 181 -21.14 -32.10 29.29
CA GLU A 181 -21.90 -31.40 28.25
C GLU A 181 -21.58 -29.90 28.21
N GLY A 182 -21.41 -29.26 29.38
CA GLY A 182 -20.99 -27.86 29.45
C GLY A 182 -19.60 -27.59 28.85
N LEU A 183 -18.66 -28.55 28.96
CA LEU A 183 -17.34 -28.43 28.32
C LEU A 183 -17.44 -28.58 26.80
N LEU A 184 -18.26 -29.53 26.32
CA LEU A 184 -18.52 -29.73 24.90
C LEU A 184 -19.19 -28.50 24.28
N GLU A 185 -20.17 -27.89 24.96
CA GLU A 185 -20.83 -26.65 24.53
C GLU A 185 -19.85 -25.47 24.48
N GLN A 186 -19.02 -25.30 25.50
CA GLN A 186 -18.03 -24.22 25.55
C GLN A 186 -17.00 -24.37 24.42
N LEU A 187 -16.54 -25.60 24.17
CA LEU A 187 -15.58 -25.87 23.11
C LEU A 187 -16.21 -25.70 21.72
N THR A 188 -17.45 -26.16 21.53
CA THR A 188 -18.24 -25.94 20.31
C THR A 188 -18.40 -24.44 20.03
N ARG A 189 -18.77 -23.65 21.05
CA ARG A 189 -18.90 -22.19 20.93
C ARG A 189 -17.56 -21.56 20.53
N SER A 190 -16.48 -21.93 21.20
CA SER A 190 -15.12 -21.43 20.90
C SER A 190 -14.69 -21.77 19.46
N MET A 191 -14.93 -23.01 19.01
CA MET A 191 -14.63 -23.45 17.64
C MET A 191 -15.45 -22.68 16.60
N THR A 192 -16.74 -22.46 16.86
CA THR A 192 -17.64 -21.73 15.96
C THR A 192 -17.25 -20.26 15.85
N GLU A 193 -16.95 -19.61 16.98
CA GLU A 193 -16.46 -18.22 17.01
C GLU A 193 -15.12 -18.08 16.28
N THR A 194 -14.19 -19.01 16.50
CA THR A 194 -12.89 -19.05 15.81
C THR A 194 -13.07 -19.22 14.29
N TYR A 195 -13.98 -20.11 13.88
CA TYR A 195 -14.29 -20.34 12.47
C TYR A 195 -14.91 -19.10 11.80
N ALA A 196 -15.83 -18.40 12.47
CA ALA A 196 -16.40 -17.16 11.97
C ALA A 196 -15.34 -16.06 11.77
N LEU A 197 -14.40 -15.92 12.72
CA LEU A 197 -13.26 -15.01 12.58
C LEU A 197 -12.37 -15.37 11.40
N PHE A 198 -12.11 -16.67 11.19
CA PHE A 198 -11.34 -17.16 10.05
C PHE A 198 -12.00 -16.83 8.71
N LEU A 199 -13.30 -17.13 8.56
CA LEU A 199 -14.05 -16.85 7.33
C LEU A 199 -14.03 -15.35 6.99
N ARG A 200 -14.22 -14.51 8.01
CA ARG A 200 -14.16 -13.07 7.81
C ARG A 200 -12.77 -12.59 7.44
N ARG A 201 -11.72 -13.11 8.08
CA ARG A 201 -10.33 -12.79 7.73
C ARG A 201 -10.06 -13.15 6.27
N LYS A 202 -10.52 -14.33 5.82
CA LYS A 202 -10.41 -14.79 4.43
C LYS A 202 -11.17 -13.89 3.45
N SER A 203 -12.42 -13.51 3.77
CA SER A 203 -13.21 -12.59 2.95
C SER A 203 -12.57 -11.21 2.85
N ARG A 204 -12.06 -10.69 3.98
CA ARG A 204 -11.37 -9.40 4.01
C ARG A 204 -10.06 -9.43 3.26
N GLN A 205 -9.27 -10.50 3.40
CA GLN A 205 -8.05 -10.65 2.60
C GLN A 205 -8.37 -10.55 1.10
N ARG A 206 -9.40 -11.25 0.60
CA ARG A 206 -9.81 -11.13 -0.81
C ARG A 206 -10.12 -9.70 -1.24
N GLN A 207 -10.80 -8.92 -0.38
CA GLN A 207 -11.12 -7.52 -0.66
C GLN A 207 -9.88 -6.61 -0.59
N LEU A 208 -8.96 -6.86 0.34
CA LEU A 208 -7.76 -6.03 0.52
C LEU A 208 -6.69 -6.29 -0.55
N PHE A 209 -6.64 -7.50 -1.12
CA PHE A 209 -5.69 -7.86 -2.19
C PHE A 209 -6.14 -7.46 -3.60
N THR A 210 -7.39 -6.98 -3.76
CA THR A 210 -7.84 -6.44 -5.06
C THR A 210 -7.21 -5.06 -5.22
N ARG A 211 -6.08 -5.01 -5.94
CA ARG A 211 -5.32 -3.78 -6.16
C ARG A 211 -6.14 -2.84 -7.04
N ARG A 212 -6.33 -1.61 -6.58
CA ARG A 212 -6.87 -0.54 -7.40
C ARG A 212 -5.89 -0.23 -8.55
N ALA A 213 -6.38 -0.24 -9.79
CA ALA A 213 -5.60 0.27 -10.92
C ALA A 213 -5.54 1.80 -10.86
N ARG A 214 -4.37 2.39 -11.13
CA ARG A 214 -4.24 3.84 -11.29
C ARG A 214 -5.06 4.27 -12.50
N THR A 215 -6.29 4.75 -12.29
CA THR A 215 -6.99 5.54 -13.30
C THR A 215 -6.30 6.88 -13.38
N ARG A 216 -5.19 6.94 -14.12
CA ARG A 216 -4.67 8.21 -14.60
C ARG A 216 -5.81 8.80 -15.45
N PRO A 217 -6.37 9.98 -15.15
CA PRO A 217 -7.24 10.62 -16.11
C PRO A 217 -6.37 10.88 -17.34
N SER A 218 -6.55 10.08 -18.39
CA SER A 218 -6.10 10.49 -19.71
C SER A 218 -6.96 11.68 -20.06
N THR A 219 -6.42 12.87 -19.82
CA THR A 219 -6.96 14.09 -20.40
C THR A 219 -7.09 13.82 -21.89
N PRO A 220 -8.30 13.74 -22.45
CA PRO A 220 -8.44 13.66 -23.90
C PRO A 220 -7.88 14.98 -24.41
N LEU A 221 -6.75 14.93 -25.10
CA LEU A 221 -6.28 16.07 -25.87
C LEU A 221 -7.40 16.40 -26.86
N LEU A 222 -8.11 17.49 -26.61
CA LEU A 222 -9.05 18.08 -27.55
C LEU A 222 -8.28 18.26 -28.86
N SER A 223 -8.61 17.44 -29.86
CA SER A 223 -8.16 17.66 -31.23
C SER A 223 -8.72 19.00 -31.65
N ILE A 224 -7.83 19.97 -31.83
CA ILE A 224 -8.13 21.23 -32.50
C ILE A 224 -8.55 20.83 -33.91
N ASN A 225 -9.84 20.92 -34.21
CA ASN A 225 -10.33 20.83 -35.57
C ASN A 225 -9.85 22.09 -36.30
N GLU A 226 -8.86 21.94 -37.18
CA GLU A 226 -8.56 22.95 -38.20
C GLU A 226 -9.79 23.07 -39.10
N GLU A 227 -10.42 24.25 -39.10
CA GLU A 227 -11.46 24.60 -40.08
C GLU A 227 -10.85 24.66 -41.49
N PRO A 228 -11.36 23.89 -42.46
CA PRO A 228 -10.95 24.07 -43.84
C PRO A 228 -11.64 25.31 -44.43
N ALA A 229 -10.81 26.30 -44.76
CA ALA A 229 -11.17 27.44 -45.59
C ALA A 229 -11.80 26.97 -46.91
N THR A 230 -13.08 27.26 -47.10
CA THR A 230 -13.74 27.14 -48.40
C THR A 230 -13.81 28.52 -49.03
N ASN A 231 -12.83 28.80 -49.88
CA ASN A 231 -12.92 29.85 -50.88
C ASN A 231 -13.81 29.34 -52.02
N THR A 232 -14.95 29.98 -52.26
CA THR A 232 -15.44 30.21 -53.63
C THR A 232 -16.39 31.41 -53.68
N GLU A 233 -15.87 32.49 -54.26
CA GLU A 233 -16.56 33.51 -55.06
C GLU A 233 -17.73 32.89 -55.88
N THR A 234 -18.85 33.53 -56.23
CA THR A 234 -19.02 34.84 -56.90
C THR A 234 -20.52 35.08 -57.17
N GLY A 235 -20.95 36.35 -57.24
CA GLY A 235 -22.13 36.82 -58.00
C GLY A 235 -23.36 37.23 -57.16
N SER A 236 -23.52 38.52 -56.80
CA SER A 236 -24.26 39.56 -57.57
C SER A 236 -25.77 39.28 -57.63
N LEU A 237 -26.70 40.13 -57.21
CA LEU A 237 -26.92 41.53 -57.59
C LEU A 237 -27.99 42.18 -56.67
N MET A 238 -27.94 43.51 -56.59
CA MET A 238 -28.82 44.47 -55.91
C MET A 238 -30.32 44.42 -56.27
N ASP A 239 -31.17 44.86 -55.33
CA ASP A 239 -32.19 45.94 -55.44
C ASP A 239 -33.03 45.96 -54.13
N ILE A 240 -33.05 46.99 -53.27
CA ILE A 240 -33.72 48.31 -53.34
C ILE A 240 -35.21 48.14 -53.71
N SER A 241 -36.21 48.32 -52.85
CA SER A 241 -36.73 49.51 -52.12
C SER A 241 -38.10 49.12 -51.52
N PRO A 242 -38.99 50.02 -51.04
CA PRO A 242 -38.86 51.17 -50.15
C PRO A 242 -39.57 50.97 -48.79
#